data_AF-A0A1S8CH74-F1
#
_entry.id   AF-A0A1S8CH74-F1
#
_cell.length_a   1.000
_cell.length_b   1.000
_cell.length_c   1.000
_cell.angle_alpha   90.00
_cell.angle_beta   90.00
_cell.angle_gamma   90.00
#
_symmetry.space_group_name_H-M   'P 1'
#
loop_
_entity.id
_entity.type
_entity.pdbx_description
1 polymer ?
#
loop_
_entity_poly.entity_id
_entity_poly.type
_entity_poly.pdbx_seq_one_letter_code
_entity_poly.pdbx_strand_id
1 'polypeptide(L)'
;MYNNHQKFDSQSIAGKVRELFLHHGIGKRQHAKELSHILDLSFSHAHRKLKGQSPWTLEQISRVAVALGEKPAAIIDLVPESDALAQTMAQDAIFWVAGVELPCVGYIGDELTGGRLAEFVALLQEGQWTIYRADEAPAGQRFCVELIEIRPNSVEDERLSIAVLDDAHQVADELTKYLNAQGFSAVAFYDVASFCQALIKSPFDGYVVDWLIGQETAQKCIETIRTSDHPDAPVLVLTGQLGTDLRESEIARAMRDYDVLGPYEKPVRLHVIEAALQRCFNL
;
A
#
# COMPACT_ATOMS: atom_id res chain seq x y z
N MET A 1 28.21 5.65 -9.24
CA MET A 1 27.92 5.89 -10.66
C MET A 1 27.18 4.66 -11.20
N TYR A 2 25.85 4.69 -11.20
CA TYR A 2 25.03 3.56 -11.65
C TYR A 2 24.97 3.56 -13.18
N ASN A 3 25.63 2.58 -13.79
CA ASN A 3 25.60 2.38 -15.23
C ASN A 3 24.43 1.46 -15.56
N ASN A 4 23.24 2.04 -15.72
CA ASN A 4 21.99 1.32 -16.00
C ASN A 4 21.94 0.92 -17.49
N HIS A 5 22.64 -0.13 -17.88
CA HIS A 5 22.47 -0.75 -19.19
C HIS A 5 21.35 -1.81 -19.10
N GLN A 6 20.10 -1.38 -19.17
CA GLN A 6 19.02 -2.24 -19.64
C GLN A 6 19.35 -2.63 -21.09
N LYS A 7 19.98 -3.79 -21.28
CA LYS A 7 20.17 -4.37 -22.61
C LYS A 7 18.82 -4.88 -23.08
N PHE A 8 18.08 -4.04 -23.77
CA PHE A 8 16.94 -4.51 -24.55
C PHE A 8 17.43 -5.50 -25.61
N ASP A 9 16.74 -6.62 -25.79
CA ASP A 9 17.07 -7.54 -26.86
C ASP A 9 16.91 -6.83 -28.21
N SER A 10 18.04 -6.61 -28.88
CA SER A 10 18.10 -5.86 -30.13
C SER A 10 17.42 -6.62 -31.27
N GLN A 11 17.28 -7.94 -31.15
CA GLN A 11 16.57 -8.76 -32.11
C GLN A 11 15.05 -8.64 -31.94
N SER A 12 14.53 -8.63 -30.71
CA SER A 12 13.11 -8.38 -30.45
C SER A 12 12.66 -7.00 -30.95
N ILE A 13 13.39 -5.94 -30.57
CA ILE A 13 13.09 -4.57 -31.02
C ILE A 13 13.10 -4.47 -32.56
N ALA A 14 14.09 -5.08 -33.21
CA ALA A 14 14.17 -5.09 -34.67
C ALA A 14 13.02 -5.88 -35.32
N GLY A 15 12.49 -6.91 -34.65
CA GLY A 15 11.25 -7.58 -35.02
C GLY A 15 10.06 -6.63 -34.96
N LYS A 16 9.87 -5.97 -33.81
CA LYS A 16 8.71 -5.11 -33.56
C LYS A 16 8.66 -3.88 -34.47
N VAL A 17 9.80 -3.23 -34.72
CA VAL A 17 9.90 -2.12 -35.67
C VAL A 17 9.49 -2.55 -37.09
N ARG A 18 9.88 -3.76 -37.52
CA ARG A 18 9.48 -4.29 -38.84
C ARG A 18 7.99 -4.57 -38.93
N GLU A 19 7.39 -5.07 -37.85
CA GLU A 19 5.95 -5.30 -37.76
C GLU A 19 5.17 -3.99 -37.83
N LEU A 20 5.57 -2.98 -37.04
CA LEU A 20 4.94 -1.66 -37.05
C LEU A 20 5.04 -0.97 -38.40
N PHE A 21 6.19 -1.07 -39.07
CA PHE A 21 6.34 -0.56 -40.43
C PHE A 21 5.37 -1.22 -41.42
N LEU A 22 5.15 -2.54 -41.31
CA LEU A 22 4.16 -3.22 -42.15
C LEU A 22 2.73 -2.76 -41.85
N HIS A 23 2.38 -2.59 -40.57
CA HIS A 23 1.09 -2.04 -40.14
C HIS A 23 0.84 -0.63 -40.71
N HIS A 24 1.88 0.21 -40.77
CA HIS A 24 1.81 1.56 -41.33
C HIS A 24 1.97 1.60 -42.86
N GLY A 25 1.84 0.46 -43.55
CA GLY A 25 1.87 0.37 -45.01
C GLY A 25 3.27 0.49 -45.65
N ILE A 26 4.33 0.50 -44.85
CA ILE A 26 5.71 0.57 -45.33
C ILE A 26 6.16 -0.84 -45.73
N GLY A 27 6.34 -1.06 -47.03
CA GLY A 27 6.74 -2.37 -47.57
C GLY A 27 8.15 -2.80 -47.13
N LYS A 28 8.39 -4.11 -47.01
CA LYS A 28 9.68 -4.69 -46.54
C LYS A 28 10.92 -4.14 -47.25
N ARG A 29 10.80 -3.79 -48.54
CA ARG A 29 11.90 -3.22 -49.35
C ARG A 29 12.25 -1.77 -48.97
N GLN A 30 11.35 -1.08 -48.28
CA GLN A 30 11.48 0.32 -47.90
C GLN A 30 11.91 0.49 -46.44
N HIS A 31 11.84 -0.55 -45.60
CA HIS A 31 12.14 -0.49 -44.16
C HIS A 31 13.50 0.14 -43.82
N ALA A 32 14.57 -0.26 -44.52
CA ALA A 32 15.91 0.28 -44.27
C ALA A 32 16.04 1.74 -44.71
N LYS A 33 15.30 2.16 -45.75
CA LYS A 33 15.25 3.55 -46.23
C LYS A 33 14.48 4.42 -45.22
N GLU A 34 13.34 3.93 -44.74
CA GLU A 34 12.50 4.63 -43.80
C GLU A 34 13.18 4.79 -42.43
N LEU A 35 13.79 3.71 -41.92
CA LEU A 35 14.54 3.78 -40.67
C LEU A 35 15.76 4.70 -40.77
N SER A 36 16.43 4.73 -41.92
CA SER A 36 17.55 5.63 -42.20
C SER A 36 17.11 7.10 -42.12
N HIS A 37 15.93 7.43 -42.67
CA HIS A 37 15.35 8.77 -42.61
C HIS A 37 14.94 9.15 -41.18
N ILE A 38 14.25 8.27 -40.45
CA ILE A 38 13.75 8.54 -39.09
C ILE A 38 14.90 8.75 -38.10
N LEU A 39 15.96 7.95 -38.17
CA LEU A 39 17.05 7.96 -37.20
C LEU A 39 18.28 8.78 -37.64
N ASP A 40 18.25 9.36 -38.84
CA ASP A 40 19.39 10.04 -39.46
C ASP A 40 20.65 9.15 -39.46
N LEU A 41 20.49 7.94 -40.00
CA LEU A 41 21.54 6.93 -40.08
C LEU A 41 21.86 6.56 -41.53
N SER A 42 23.07 6.09 -41.80
CA SER A 42 23.38 5.51 -43.10
C SER A 42 22.53 4.26 -43.38
N PHE A 43 22.21 4.01 -44.65
CA PHE A 43 21.39 2.87 -45.07
C PHE A 43 21.93 1.53 -44.54
N SER A 44 23.25 1.33 -44.61
CA SER A 44 23.93 0.13 -44.09
C SER A 44 23.74 -0.02 -42.58
N HIS A 45 23.73 1.09 -41.83
CA HIS A 45 23.58 1.07 -40.38
C HIS A 45 22.12 0.80 -39.97
N ALA A 46 21.16 1.39 -40.66
CA ALA A 46 19.73 1.12 -40.50
C ALA A 46 19.40 -0.35 -40.80
N HIS A 47 19.96 -0.91 -41.86
CA HIS A 47 19.77 -2.33 -42.21
C HIS A 47 20.37 -3.27 -41.16
N ARG A 48 21.55 -2.94 -40.61
CA ARG A 48 22.18 -3.70 -39.52
C ARG A 48 21.33 -3.69 -38.24
N LYS A 49 20.68 -2.56 -37.93
CA LYS A 49 19.72 -2.44 -36.81
C LYS A 49 18.45 -3.26 -37.01
N LEU A 50 17.86 -3.25 -38.21
CA LEU A 50 16.67 -4.06 -38.55
C LEU A 50 16.94 -5.58 -38.53
N LYS A 51 18.21 -5.99 -38.58
CA LYS A 51 18.64 -7.39 -38.40
C LYS A 51 18.96 -7.75 -36.94
N GLY A 52 18.84 -6.80 -36.00
CA GLY A 52 19.25 -7.01 -34.60
C GLY A 52 20.76 -7.05 -34.38
N GLN A 53 21.57 -6.71 -35.40
CA GLN A 53 23.03 -6.79 -35.37
C GLN A 53 23.68 -5.52 -34.78
N SER A 54 22.89 -4.60 -34.23
CA SER A 54 23.36 -3.37 -33.59
C SER A 54 22.44 -2.99 -32.44
N PRO A 55 23.00 -2.48 -31.33
CA PRO A 55 22.23 -2.15 -30.14
C PRO A 55 21.24 -1.03 -30.44
N TRP A 56 20.06 -1.09 -29.84
CA TRP A 56 19.06 -0.02 -29.84
C TRP A 56 19.18 0.83 -28.57
N THR A 57 19.15 2.15 -28.72
CA THR A 57 19.04 3.06 -27.57
C THR A 57 17.59 3.46 -27.36
N LEU A 58 17.24 3.82 -26.12
CA LEU A 58 15.89 4.31 -25.77
C LEU A 58 15.49 5.54 -26.60
N GLU A 59 16.44 6.44 -26.86
CA GLU A 59 16.23 7.61 -27.72
C GLU A 59 15.86 7.23 -29.16
N GLN A 60 16.53 6.23 -29.73
CA GLN A 60 16.22 5.73 -31.08
C GLN A 60 14.85 5.06 -31.12
N ILE A 61 14.50 4.28 -30.10
CA ILE A 61 13.19 3.66 -29.97
C ILE A 61 12.09 4.73 -29.89
N SER A 62 12.30 5.75 -29.07
CA SER A 62 11.36 6.87 -28.94
C SER A 62 11.16 7.62 -30.26
N ARG A 63 12.24 7.92 -30.99
CA ARG A 63 12.15 8.58 -32.30
C ARG A 63 11.37 7.77 -33.33
N VAL A 64 11.53 6.46 -33.35
CA VAL A 64 10.76 5.58 -34.26
C VAL A 64 9.28 5.57 -33.87
N ALA A 65 8.97 5.47 -32.58
CA ALA A 65 7.59 5.48 -32.11
C ALA A 65 6.88 6.79 -32.49
N VAL A 66 7.50 7.94 -32.19
CA VAL A 66 6.96 9.26 -32.52
C VAL A 66 6.76 9.44 -34.02
N ALA A 67 7.69 8.97 -34.86
CA ALA A 67 7.58 9.06 -36.31
C ALA A 67 6.41 8.23 -36.88
N LEU A 68 6.02 7.16 -36.19
CA LEU A 68 4.88 6.31 -36.55
C LEU A 68 3.58 6.72 -35.85
N GLY A 69 3.59 7.73 -34.96
CA GLY A 69 2.42 8.10 -34.16
C GLY A 69 2.12 7.14 -33.00
N GLU A 70 3.09 6.31 -32.62
CA GLU A 70 2.98 5.28 -31.59
C GLU A 70 3.66 5.70 -30.27
N LYS A 71 3.32 5.02 -29.17
CA LYS A 71 4.04 5.20 -27.89
C LYS A 71 5.33 4.36 -27.88
N PRO A 72 6.44 4.81 -27.25
CA PRO A 72 7.67 4.03 -27.16
C PRO A 72 7.47 2.63 -26.54
N ALA A 73 6.47 2.48 -25.67
CA ALA A 73 6.06 1.22 -25.06
C ALA A 73 5.46 0.19 -26.04
N ALA A 74 5.12 0.57 -27.27
CA ALA A 74 4.68 -0.35 -28.32
C ALA A 74 5.84 -1.03 -29.06
N ILE A 75 7.07 -0.50 -28.96
CA ILE A 75 8.28 -1.00 -29.64
C ILE A 75 9.18 -1.79 -28.70
N ILE A 76 9.33 -1.29 -27.47
CA ILE A 76 9.82 -2.08 -26.34
C ILE A 76 8.67 -3.04 -26.07
N ASP A 77 8.89 -4.33 -25.87
CA ASP A 77 7.84 -5.27 -25.41
C ASP A 77 7.40 -4.95 -23.96
N LEU A 78 7.05 -3.68 -23.71
CA LEU A 78 6.19 -3.15 -22.65
C LEU A 78 4.78 -3.01 -23.21
N VAL A 79 4.39 -3.91 -24.12
CA VAL A 79 2.99 -4.31 -24.17
C VAL A 79 2.80 -5.00 -22.80
N PRO A 80 2.07 -4.41 -21.83
CA PRO A 80 1.45 -5.29 -20.85
C PRO A 80 0.67 -6.29 -21.71
N GLU A 81 0.79 -7.59 -21.43
CA GLU A 81 0.07 -8.69 -22.09
C GLU A 81 -1.45 -8.46 -22.04
N SER A 82 -1.93 -7.41 -22.69
CA SER A 82 -3.25 -6.80 -22.53
C SER A 82 -4.13 -7.05 -23.74
N ASP A 83 -3.60 -7.75 -24.75
CA ASP A 83 -4.38 -8.28 -25.87
C ASP A 83 -4.39 -9.82 -25.93
N ALA A 84 -3.72 -10.52 -25.01
CA ALA A 84 -3.88 -11.97 -24.80
C ALA A 84 -4.85 -12.30 -23.64
N LEU A 85 -5.06 -11.35 -22.71
CA LEU A 85 -6.12 -11.37 -21.69
C LEU A 85 -7.53 -11.09 -22.26
N ALA A 86 -7.71 -11.25 -23.57
CA ALA A 86 -9.02 -11.16 -24.22
C ALA A 86 -9.85 -12.43 -23.98
N GLN A 87 -10.08 -12.77 -22.69
CA GLN A 87 -11.24 -13.48 -22.12
C GLN A 87 -11.04 -13.89 -20.65
N THR A 88 -9.93 -13.54 -19.99
CA THR A 88 -9.78 -13.79 -18.56
C THR A 88 -10.47 -12.73 -17.73
N MET A 89 -11.54 -13.12 -17.05
CA MET A 89 -12.22 -12.24 -16.10
C MET A 89 -11.57 -12.38 -14.73
N ALA A 90 -11.20 -11.26 -14.13
CA ALA A 90 -10.83 -11.22 -12.71
C ALA A 90 -12.08 -11.54 -11.87
N GLN A 91 -11.97 -12.55 -11.00
CA GLN A 91 -13.03 -13.05 -10.15
C GLN A 91 -12.51 -13.19 -8.72
N ASP A 92 -13.32 -12.79 -7.74
CA ASP A 92 -13.03 -13.13 -6.35
C ASP A 92 -13.09 -14.64 -6.18
N ALA A 93 -12.06 -15.22 -5.58
CA ALA A 93 -11.90 -16.65 -5.44
C ALA A 93 -11.23 -17.03 -4.11
N ILE A 94 -11.38 -18.30 -3.73
CA ILE A 94 -10.59 -18.91 -2.65
C ILE A 94 -9.49 -19.75 -3.29
N PHE A 95 -8.24 -19.49 -2.93
CA PHE A 95 -7.12 -20.34 -3.28
C PHE A 95 -6.94 -21.41 -2.20
N TRP A 96 -7.24 -22.65 -2.56
CA TRP A 96 -7.09 -23.81 -1.70
C TRP A 96 -5.73 -24.46 -1.96
N VAL A 97 -4.84 -24.41 -0.96
CA VAL A 97 -3.50 -25.02 -1.06
C VAL A 97 -3.11 -25.64 0.28
N ALA A 98 -2.69 -26.91 0.24
CA ALA A 98 -2.20 -27.62 1.43
C ALA A 98 -3.17 -27.59 2.64
N GLY A 99 -4.48 -27.57 2.39
CA GLY A 99 -5.52 -27.55 3.42
C GLY A 99 -5.81 -26.17 4.01
N VAL A 100 -5.30 -25.10 3.42
CA VAL A 100 -5.56 -23.71 3.82
C VAL A 100 -6.36 -23.01 2.73
N GLU A 101 -7.36 -22.24 3.15
CA GLU A 101 -8.14 -21.33 2.31
C GLU A 101 -7.56 -19.92 2.36
N LEU A 102 -7.17 -19.38 1.20
CA LEU A 102 -6.67 -18.01 1.09
C LEU A 102 -7.57 -17.19 0.15
N PRO A 103 -8.17 -16.09 0.59
CA PRO A 103 -8.85 -15.16 -0.30
C PRO A 103 -7.88 -14.63 -1.37
N CYS A 104 -8.33 -14.63 -2.63
CA CYS A 104 -7.52 -14.20 -3.76
C CYS A 104 -8.40 -13.65 -4.89
N VAL A 105 -7.75 -13.05 -5.89
CA VAL A 105 -8.38 -12.76 -7.18
C VAL A 105 -7.82 -13.72 -8.21
N GLY A 106 -8.70 -14.52 -8.81
CA GLY A 106 -8.38 -15.42 -9.91
C GLY A 106 -8.68 -14.78 -11.25
N TYR A 107 -7.73 -14.82 -12.17
CA TYR A 107 -7.97 -14.48 -13.57
C TYR A 107 -8.32 -15.77 -14.31
N ILE A 108 -9.62 -16.02 -14.42
CA ILE A 108 -10.19 -17.29 -14.84
C ILE A 108 -10.58 -17.21 -16.31
N GLY A 109 -10.02 -18.12 -17.11
CA GLY A 109 -10.22 -18.20 -18.54
C GLY A 109 -11.21 -19.31 -18.92
N ASP A 110 -11.06 -19.83 -20.14
CA ASP A 110 -11.98 -20.82 -20.69
C ASP A 110 -11.97 -22.16 -19.95
N GLU A 111 -13.06 -22.92 -20.12
CA GLU A 111 -13.17 -24.30 -19.64
C GLU A 111 -12.09 -25.19 -20.30
N LEU A 112 -11.37 -25.93 -19.47
CA LEU A 112 -10.35 -26.88 -19.88
C LEU A 112 -11.01 -28.13 -20.48
N THR A 113 -11.14 -28.15 -21.80
CA THR A 113 -11.56 -29.32 -22.57
C THR A 113 -10.35 -30.06 -23.18
N GLY A 114 -10.47 -31.38 -23.35
CA GLY A 114 -9.57 -32.14 -24.23
C GLY A 114 -8.13 -32.37 -23.74
N GLY A 115 -7.92 -32.70 -22.46
CA GLY A 115 -6.61 -33.17 -21.99
C GLY A 115 -5.52 -32.09 -21.85
N ARG A 116 -5.89 -30.81 -21.88
CA ARG A 116 -5.01 -29.71 -21.48
C ARG A 116 -4.57 -29.90 -20.02
N LEU A 117 -3.27 -29.82 -19.79
CA LEU A 117 -2.67 -29.85 -18.46
C LEU A 117 -2.48 -28.41 -17.99
N ALA A 118 -3.00 -28.10 -16.81
CA ALA A 118 -2.76 -26.85 -16.09
C ALA A 118 -2.28 -27.21 -14.68
N GLU A 119 -1.38 -26.41 -14.12
CA GLU A 119 -0.91 -26.59 -12.73
C GLU A 119 -2.02 -26.25 -11.73
N PHE A 120 -2.75 -25.17 -12.00
CA PHE A 120 -3.89 -24.71 -11.22
C PHE A 120 -5.15 -24.69 -12.08
N VAL A 121 -6.28 -25.02 -11.45
CA VAL A 121 -7.61 -25.02 -12.07
C VAL A 121 -8.61 -24.32 -11.17
N ALA A 122 -9.53 -23.57 -11.77
CA ALA A 122 -10.64 -22.97 -11.07
C ALA A 122 -11.90 -23.81 -11.24
N LEU A 123 -12.69 -23.92 -10.18
CA LEU A 123 -14.02 -24.54 -10.17
C LEU A 123 -15.01 -23.54 -9.58
N LEU A 124 -16.20 -23.46 -10.17
CA LEU A 124 -17.32 -22.71 -9.60
C LEU A 124 -18.16 -23.64 -8.74
N GLN A 125 -18.10 -23.47 -7.41
CA GLN A 125 -18.78 -24.32 -6.44
C GLN A 125 -19.68 -23.44 -5.57
N GLU A 126 -20.98 -23.75 -5.48
CA GLU A 126 -21.94 -22.98 -4.66
C GLU A 126 -21.97 -21.47 -4.96
N GLY A 127 -21.61 -21.06 -6.18
CA GLY A 127 -21.53 -19.65 -6.58
C GLY A 127 -20.23 -18.93 -6.21
N GLN A 128 -19.26 -19.65 -5.62
CA GLN A 128 -17.92 -19.14 -5.30
C GLN A 128 -16.87 -19.82 -6.16
N TRP A 129 -15.93 -19.04 -6.69
CA TRP A 129 -14.78 -19.59 -7.39
C TRP A 129 -13.77 -20.13 -6.39
N THR A 130 -13.31 -21.35 -6.60
CA THR A 130 -12.23 -21.95 -5.83
C THR A 130 -11.14 -22.45 -6.77
N ILE A 131 -9.91 -22.04 -6.49
CA ILE A 131 -8.71 -22.39 -7.25
C ILE A 131 -7.97 -23.48 -6.49
N TYR A 132 -7.65 -24.56 -7.17
CA TYR A 132 -6.93 -25.71 -6.63
C TYR A 132 -5.70 -26.01 -7.48
N ARG A 133 -4.73 -26.72 -6.91
CA ARG A 133 -3.81 -27.50 -7.74
C ARG A 133 -4.58 -28.59 -8.47
N ALA A 134 -4.22 -28.88 -9.73
CA ALA A 134 -5.00 -29.79 -10.58
C ALA A 134 -5.12 -31.23 -10.05
N ASP A 135 -4.16 -31.66 -9.23
CA ASP A 135 -4.11 -32.96 -8.54
C ASP A 135 -4.90 -33.01 -7.23
N GLU A 136 -5.13 -31.85 -6.60
CA GLU A 136 -5.94 -31.70 -5.38
C GLU A 136 -7.40 -31.30 -5.69
N ALA A 137 -7.67 -30.87 -6.92
CA ALA A 137 -8.98 -30.36 -7.34
C ALA A 137 -10.06 -31.46 -7.33
N PRO A 138 -11.25 -31.20 -6.75
CA PRO A 138 -12.38 -32.12 -6.80
C PRO A 138 -12.88 -32.35 -8.24
N ALA A 139 -13.79 -33.30 -8.40
CA ALA A 139 -14.45 -33.54 -9.68
C ALA A 139 -15.41 -32.39 -10.02
N GLY A 140 -15.37 -31.89 -11.26
CA GLY A 140 -16.20 -30.79 -11.71
C GLY A 140 -15.70 -30.17 -13.02
N GLN A 141 -16.41 -29.16 -13.51
CA GLN A 141 -15.96 -28.33 -14.65
C GLN A 141 -14.74 -27.52 -14.21
N ARG A 142 -13.65 -27.65 -14.96
CA ARG A 142 -12.36 -27.04 -14.64
C ARG A 142 -12.10 -25.91 -15.62
N PHE A 143 -11.73 -24.75 -15.11
CA PHE A 143 -11.41 -23.57 -15.89
C PHE A 143 -9.92 -23.24 -15.77
N CYS A 144 -9.35 -22.68 -16.83
CA CYS A 144 -7.96 -22.25 -16.85
C CYS A 144 -7.74 -21.11 -15.86
N VAL A 145 -6.64 -21.16 -15.11
CA VAL A 145 -6.20 -20.07 -14.23
C VAL A 145 -4.94 -19.47 -14.82
N GLU A 146 -5.02 -18.23 -15.28
CA GLU A 146 -3.88 -17.54 -15.90
C GLU A 146 -3.05 -16.78 -14.86
N LEU A 147 -3.70 -16.22 -13.84
CA LEU A 147 -3.06 -15.49 -12.75
C LEU A 147 -3.83 -15.70 -11.45
N ILE A 148 -3.08 -15.87 -10.36
CA ILE A 148 -3.59 -15.84 -8.98
C ILE A 148 -2.95 -14.62 -8.31
N GLU A 149 -3.77 -13.67 -7.91
CA GLU A 149 -3.35 -12.48 -7.17
C GLU A 149 -3.78 -12.63 -5.70
N ILE A 150 -2.80 -12.82 -4.81
CA ILE A 150 -3.03 -12.79 -3.36
C ILE A 150 -2.71 -11.38 -2.89
N ARG A 151 -3.71 -10.71 -2.31
CA ARG A 151 -3.54 -9.41 -1.67
C ARG A 151 -3.44 -9.63 -0.17
N PRO A 152 -2.24 -9.51 0.43
CA PRO A 152 -2.13 -9.52 1.88
C PRO A 152 -2.88 -8.30 2.40
N ASN A 153 -3.90 -8.51 3.22
CA ASN A 153 -4.40 -7.43 4.06
C ASN A 153 -3.30 -7.14 5.09
N SER A 154 -2.93 -5.86 5.25
CA SER A 154 -2.30 -5.45 6.50
C SER A 154 -3.27 -5.86 7.59
N VAL A 155 -2.86 -6.77 8.47
CA VAL A 155 -3.56 -6.97 9.73
C VAL A 155 -3.39 -5.64 10.46
N GLU A 156 -4.36 -4.74 10.30
CA GLU A 156 -4.48 -3.59 11.18
C GLU A 156 -4.52 -4.17 12.59
N ASP A 157 -3.64 -3.68 13.46
CA ASP A 157 -3.69 -4.05 14.86
C ASP A 157 -5.07 -3.60 15.38
N GLU A 158 -6.04 -4.52 15.45
CA GLU A 158 -7.43 -4.22 15.82
C GLU A 158 -7.55 -3.65 17.25
N ARG A 159 -6.44 -3.66 18.02
CA ARG A 159 -6.34 -3.02 19.31
C ARG A 159 -6.41 -1.50 19.15
N LEU A 160 -7.23 -0.87 19.98
CA LEU A 160 -7.33 0.58 20.06
C LEU A 160 -5.97 1.22 20.35
N SER A 161 -5.58 2.15 19.50
CA SER A 161 -4.31 2.86 19.56
C SER A 161 -4.37 3.99 20.59
N ILE A 162 -3.46 3.99 21.57
CA ILE A 162 -3.44 4.96 22.66
C ILE A 162 -2.11 5.71 22.69
N ALA A 163 -2.14 7.04 22.61
CA ALA A 163 -0.95 7.85 22.82
C ALA A 163 -0.83 8.31 24.27
N VAL A 164 0.33 8.10 24.88
CA VAL A 164 0.66 8.54 26.24
C VAL A 164 1.72 9.63 26.17
N LEU A 165 1.42 10.85 26.63
CA LEU A 165 2.35 11.98 26.64
C LEU A 165 2.69 12.39 28.08
N ASP A 166 3.94 12.20 28.50
CA ASP A 166 4.45 12.57 29.82
C ASP A 166 5.98 12.74 29.75
N ASP A 167 6.53 13.83 30.27
CA ASP A 167 7.99 14.09 30.23
C ASP A 167 8.78 13.19 31.21
N ALA A 168 8.09 12.62 32.19
CA ALA A 168 8.63 11.58 33.06
C ALA A 168 8.63 10.22 32.34
N HIS A 169 9.73 9.94 31.62
CA HIS A 169 9.90 8.73 30.81
C HIS A 169 9.47 7.43 31.53
N GLN A 170 9.90 7.25 32.78
CA GLN A 170 9.54 6.07 33.55
C GLN A 170 8.02 5.93 33.75
N VAL A 171 7.31 7.02 34.01
CA VAL A 171 5.86 7.01 34.20
C VAL A 171 5.15 6.71 32.88
N ALA A 172 5.58 7.35 31.79
CA ALA A 172 5.02 7.12 30.46
C ALA A 172 5.21 5.67 30.00
N ASP A 173 6.42 5.11 30.19
CA ASP A 173 6.76 3.73 29.85
C ASP A 173 5.99 2.71 30.69
N GLU A 174 5.85 2.94 31.99
CA GLU A 174 5.10 2.06 32.89
C GLU A 174 3.61 2.03 32.51
N LEU A 175 3.00 3.19 32.24
CA LEU A 175 1.61 3.26 31.79
C LEU A 175 1.42 2.61 30.41
N THR A 176 2.33 2.87 29.47
CA THR A 176 2.29 2.28 28.12
C THR A 176 2.41 0.77 28.18
N LYS A 177 3.34 0.25 28.98
CA LYS A 177 3.51 -1.20 29.18
C LYS A 177 2.27 -1.83 29.79
N TYR A 178 1.66 -1.16 30.77
CA TYR A 178 0.42 -1.62 31.39
C TYR A 178 -0.74 -1.68 30.37
N LEU A 179 -0.99 -0.61 29.63
CA LEU A 179 -2.07 -0.55 28.64
C LEU A 179 -1.90 -1.59 27.53
N ASN A 180 -0.67 -1.80 27.06
CA ASN A 180 -0.38 -2.86 26.09
C ASN A 180 -0.71 -4.26 26.62
N ALA A 181 -0.48 -4.51 27.92
CA ALA A 181 -0.84 -5.78 28.56
C ALA A 181 -2.37 -5.95 28.73
N GLN A 182 -3.15 -4.86 28.71
CA GLN A 182 -4.61 -4.87 28.80
C GLN A 182 -5.31 -4.88 27.42
N GLY A 183 -4.56 -5.09 26.33
CA GLY A 183 -5.15 -5.23 24.99
C GLY A 183 -5.29 -3.93 24.21
N PHE A 184 -4.68 -2.83 24.66
CA PHE A 184 -4.51 -1.61 23.85
C PHE A 184 -3.22 -1.69 23.02
N SER A 185 -3.09 -0.83 22.01
CA SER A 185 -1.84 -0.57 21.29
C SER A 185 -1.30 0.80 21.73
N ALA A 186 -0.56 0.83 22.83
CA ALA A 186 -0.13 2.08 23.46
C ALA A 186 1.29 2.49 23.06
N VAL A 187 1.52 3.80 22.85
CA VAL A 187 2.82 4.39 22.50
C VAL A 187 3.12 5.59 23.40
N ALA A 188 4.33 5.64 23.97
CA ALA A 188 4.81 6.75 24.80
C ALA A 188 5.46 7.87 23.98
N PHE A 189 5.22 9.10 24.41
CA PHE A 189 5.84 10.33 23.93
C PHE A 189 6.30 11.15 25.14
N TYR A 190 7.46 11.77 25.01
CA TYR A 190 8.11 12.48 26.12
C TYR A 190 8.21 13.99 25.89
N ASP A 191 7.78 14.44 24.71
CA ASP A 191 7.81 15.82 24.30
C ASP A 191 6.66 16.10 23.32
N VAL A 192 6.22 17.37 23.33
CA VAL A 192 5.11 17.84 22.50
C VAL A 192 5.41 17.70 20.99
N ALA A 193 6.66 17.87 20.58
CA ALA A 193 7.01 17.88 19.17
C ALA A 193 6.90 16.48 18.54
N SER A 194 7.43 15.44 19.20
CA SER A 194 7.32 14.06 18.73
C SER A 194 5.87 13.57 18.75
N PHE A 195 5.10 13.93 19.78
CA PHE A 195 3.67 13.65 19.87
C PHE A 195 2.89 14.26 18.69
N CYS A 196 3.06 15.56 18.43
CA CYS A 196 2.36 16.22 17.32
C CYS A 196 2.78 15.68 15.95
N GLN A 197 4.06 15.29 15.77
CA GLN A 197 4.50 14.67 14.52
C GLN A 197 3.85 13.31 14.27
N ALA A 198 3.64 12.51 15.32
CA ALA A 198 2.94 11.23 15.21
C ALA A 198 1.46 11.46 14.86
N LEU A 199 0.81 12.39 15.57
CA LEU A 199 -0.60 12.75 15.36
C LEU A 199 -0.91 13.19 13.92
N ILE A 200 0.00 13.94 13.28
CA ILE A 200 -0.14 14.36 11.87
C ILE A 200 -0.08 13.17 10.90
N LYS A 201 0.71 12.14 11.22
CA LYS A 201 0.85 10.96 10.35
C LYS A 201 -0.34 10.03 10.46
N SER A 202 -0.79 9.81 11.70
CA SER A 202 -1.95 8.99 12.01
C SER A 202 -2.50 9.44 13.37
N PRO A 203 -3.79 9.80 13.45
CA PRO A 203 -4.43 10.01 14.74
C PRO A 203 -4.51 8.69 15.51
N PHE A 204 -4.63 8.81 16.83
CA PHE A 204 -4.84 7.71 17.76
C PHE A 204 -6.31 7.64 18.19
N ASP A 205 -6.76 6.47 18.62
CA ASP A 205 -8.11 6.24 19.12
C ASP A 205 -8.34 6.87 20.50
N GLY A 206 -7.29 7.03 21.30
CA GLY A 206 -7.36 7.70 22.60
C GLY A 206 -6.03 8.28 23.07
N TYR A 207 -6.12 9.17 24.07
CA TYR A 207 -4.97 9.94 24.54
C TYR A 207 -4.95 9.99 26.07
N VAL A 208 -3.76 9.82 26.65
CA VAL A 208 -3.47 10.11 28.05
C VAL A 208 -2.33 11.13 28.09
N VAL A 209 -2.59 12.32 28.60
CA VAL A 209 -1.68 13.46 28.47
C VAL A 209 -1.43 14.09 29.82
N ASP A 210 -0.17 14.20 30.23
CA ASP A 210 0.20 15.03 31.37
C ASP A 210 0.07 16.51 31.02
N TRP A 211 -0.57 17.27 31.91
CA TRP A 211 -0.88 18.68 31.68
C TRP A 211 0.38 19.53 31.51
N LEU A 212 1.47 19.19 32.19
CA LEU A 212 2.72 19.94 32.19
C LEU A 212 3.83 19.08 31.58
N ILE A 213 4.32 19.45 30.39
CA ILE A 213 5.38 18.74 29.68
C ILE A 213 6.59 19.68 29.62
N GLY A 214 7.58 19.45 30.50
CA GLY A 214 8.72 20.34 30.66
C GLY A 214 8.31 21.74 31.13
N GLN A 215 8.28 22.71 30.22
CA GLN A 215 7.86 24.10 30.48
C GLN A 215 6.58 24.49 29.72
N GLU A 216 6.05 23.58 28.91
CA GLU A 216 4.86 23.79 28.09
C GLU A 216 3.64 23.09 28.70
N THR A 217 2.44 23.53 28.32
CA THR A 217 1.20 22.86 28.71
C THR A 217 0.68 21.97 27.60
N ALA A 218 -0.07 20.95 27.99
CA ALA A 218 -0.77 20.04 27.08
C ALA A 218 -1.83 20.73 26.19
N GLN A 219 -2.18 21.98 26.46
CA GLN A 219 -3.24 22.69 25.74
C GLN A 219 -3.03 22.65 24.22
N LYS A 220 -1.80 22.88 23.74
CA LYS A 220 -1.49 22.82 22.30
C LYS A 220 -1.67 21.42 21.72
N CYS A 221 -1.36 20.38 22.50
CA CYS A 221 -1.58 19.00 22.09
C CYS A 221 -3.07 18.71 21.95
N ILE A 222 -3.87 19.12 22.94
CA ILE A 222 -5.32 18.96 22.95
C ILE A 222 -5.95 19.68 21.75
N GLU A 223 -5.56 20.91 21.50
CA GLU A 223 -6.01 21.67 20.32
C GLU A 223 -5.69 20.93 19.02
N THR A 224 -4.48 20.37 18.91
CA THR A 224 -4.08 19.61 17.72
C THR A 224 -4.93 18.34 17.55
N ILE A 225 -5.23 17.62 18.64
CA ILE A 225 -6.11 16.44 18.62
C ILE A 225 -7.51 16.82 18.13
N ARG A 226 -8.07 17.91 18.65
CA ARG A 226 -9.41 18.40 18.24
C ARG A 226 -9.48 18.91 16.81
N THR A 227 -8.34 19.19 16.18
CA THR A 227 -8.26 19.53 14.75
C THR A 227 -7.85 18.35 13.84
N SER A 228 -7.64 17.16 14.41
CA SER A 228 -7.28 15.95 13.66
C SER A 228 -8.50 15.26 13.03
N ASP A 229 -8.28 14.18 12.29
CA ASP A 229 -9.37 13.39 11.70
C ASP A 229 -10.23 12.67 12.76
N HIS A 230 -9.74 12.53 14.00
CA HIS A 230 -10.45 11.92 15.13
C HIS A 230 -10.68 12.95 16.26
N PRO A 231 -11.46 14.02 16.02
CA PRO A 231 -11.60 15.12 16.96
C PRO A 231 -12.33 14.72 18.25
N ASP A 232 -13.18 13.69 18.20
CA ASP A 232 -14.00 13.24 19.34
C ASP A 232 -13.30 12.18 20.22
N ALA A 233 -12.05 11.82 19.90
CA ALA A 233 -11.32 10.81 20.65
C ALA A 233 -11.15 11.19 22.13
N PRO A 234 -11.27 10.25 23.08
CA PRO A 234 -11.11 10.52 24.50
C PRO A 234 -9.70 11.03 24.83
N VAL A 235 -9.64 12.14 25.57
CA VAL A 235 -8.39 12.72 26.06
C VAL A 235 -8.42 12.77 27.58
N LEU A 236 -7.62 11.95 28.23
CA LEU A 236 -7.48 11.92 29.69
C LEU A 236 -6.31 12.81 30.11
N VAL A 237 -6.55 13.77 31.01
CA VAL A 237 -5.54 14.70 31.49
C VAL A 237 -5.01 14.26 32.85
N LEU A 238 -3.70 14.05 32.94
CA LEU A 238 -2.97 13.82 34.19
C LEU A 238 -2.43 15.14 34.74
N THR A 239 -2.33 15.27 36.07
CA THR A 239 -1.69 16.43 36.69
C THR A 239 -1.04 16.07 38.03
N GLY A 240 0.15 16.61 38.29
CA GLY A 240 0.85 16.43 39.56
C GLY A 240 0.52 17.47 40.63
N GLN A 241 -0.23 18.53 40.32
CA GLN A 241 -0.54 19.60 41.27
C GLN A 241 -1.96 20.15 41.03
N LEU A 242 -2.94 19.55 41.70
CA LEU A 242 -4.19 20.22 42.05
C LEU A 242 -3.89 21.01 43.33
N GLY A 243 -4.05 22.33 43.33
CA GLY A 243 -3.67 23.15 44.49
C GLY A 243 -3.11 24.53 44.17
N THR A 244 -3.00 24.92 42.90
CA THR A 244 -2.84 26.33 42.51
C THR A 244 -4.06 26.77 41.71
N ASP A 245 -4.74 27.84 42.15
CA ASP A 245 -5.99 28.32 41.55
C ASP A 245 -5.89 28.53 40.02
N LEU A 246 -4.71 28.91 39.53
CA LEU A 246 -4.45 29.16 38.11
C LEU A 246 -4.54 27.86 37.28
N ARG A 247 -3.87 26.78 37.71
CA ARG A 247 -3.83 25.52 36.95
C ARG A 247 -5.18 24.81 36.96
N GLU A 248 -5.89 24.85 38.08
CA GLU A 248 -7.24 24.31 38.17
C GLU A 248 -8.20 25.03 37.22
N SER A 249 -8.08 26.37 37.13
CA SER A 249 -8.88 27.17 36.21
C SER A 249 -8.58 26.86 34.74
N GLU A 250 -7.31 26.65 34.39
CA GLU A 250 -6.90 26.29 33.03
C GLU A 250 -7.39 24.90 32.61
N ILE A 251 -7.25 23.91 33.49
CA ILE A 251 -7.75 22.55 33.23
C ILE A 251 -9.28 22.56 33.15
N ALA A 252 -9.96 23.26 34.05
CA ALA A 252 -11.42 23.38 34.01
C ALA A 252 -11.90 24.08 32.73
N ARG A 253 -11.13 25.04 32.20
CA ARG A 253 -11.39 25.62 30.87
C ARG A 253 -11.22 24.56 29.77
N ALA A 254 -10.13 23.80 29.77
CA ALA A 254 -9.92 22.74 28.78
C ALA A 254 -11.01 21.66 28.82
N MET A 255 -11.52 21.31 30.00
CA MET A 255 -12.65 20.37 30.15
C MET A 255 -13.92 20.89 29.48
N ARG A 256 -14.21 22.19 29.59
CA ARG A 256 -15.38 22.80 28.93
C ARG A 256 -15.20 22.99 27.44
N ASP A 257 -14.03 23.47 27.04
CA ASP A 257 -13.80 23.95 25.68
C ASP A 257 -13.38 22.81 24.74
N TYR A 258 -12.77 21.76 25.28
CA TYR A 258 -12.20 20.64 24.51
C TYR A 258 -12.66 19.26 24.98
N ASP A 259 -13.65 19.17 25.87
CA ASP A 259 -14.21 17.90 26.37
C ASP A 259 -13.13 16.88 26.79
N VAL A 260 -12.18 17.34 27.61
CA VAL A 260 -11.15 16.47 28.19
C VAL A 260 -11.62 15.85 29.50
N LEU A 261 -11.19 14.63 29.76
CA LEU A 261 -11.54 13.84 30.93
C LEU A 261 -10.46 13.99 32.02
N GLY A 262 -10.90 14.19 33.26
CA GLY A 262 -10.00 14.40 34.41
C GLY A 262 -10.33 15.70 35.13
N PRO A 263 -9.37 16.33 35.82
CA PRO A 263 -7.98 15.90 35.98
C PRO A 263 -7.81 14.62 36.81
N TYR A 264 -6.84 13.78 36.45
CA TYR A 264 -6.39 12.64 37.25
C TYR A 264 -5.08 13.01 37.97
N GLU A 265 -5.12 12.97 39.30
CA GLU A 265 -3.98 13.36 40.13
C GLU A 265 -2.88 12.28 40.13
N LYS A 266 -1.62 12.71 39.99
CA LYS A 266 -0.43 11.86 40.15
C LYS A 266 -0.15 11.63 41.66
N PRO A 267 0.30 10.43 42.11
CA PRO A 267 0.73 9.30 41.30
C PRO A 267 -0.43 8.56 40.61
N VAL A 268 -0.25 8.26 39.33
CA VAL A 268 -1.30 7.70 38.48
C VAL A 268 -1.68 6.30 38.95
N ARG A 269 -2.97 6.09 39.20
CA ARG A 269 -3.53 4.76 39.43
C ARG A 269 -3.85 4.11 38.08
N LEU A 270 -2.98 3.25 37.58
CA LEU A 270 -3.05 2.66 36.22
C LEU A 270 -4.43 2.05 35.91
N HIS A 271 -5.00 1.31 36.85
CA HIS A 271 -6.32 0.69 36.72
C HIS A 271 -7.47 1.71 36.61
N VAL A 272 -7.31 2.93 37.11
CA VAL A 272 -8.31 4.00 36.96
C VAL A 272 -8.28 4.56 35.54
N ILE A 273 -7.09 4.73 34.97
CA ILE A 273 -6.90 5.20 33.59
C ILE A 273 -7.46 4.18 32.60
N GLU A 274 -7.15 2.90 32.81
CA GLU A 274 -7.71 1.80 32.02
C GLU A 274 -9.24 1.78 32.06
N ALA A 275 -9.84 1.78 33.26
CA ALA A 275 -11.30 1.77 33.38
C ALA A 275 -11.95 3.00 32.75
N ALA A 276 -11.30 4.16 32.82
CA ALA A 276 -11.77 5.37 32.15
C ALA A 276 -11.72 5.22 30.62
N LEU A 277 -10.64 4.67 30.06
CA LEU A 277 -10.52 4.38 28.62
C LEU A 277 -11.56 3.34 28.16
N GLN A 278 -11.67 2.20 28.85
CA GLN A 278 -12.66 1.16 28.54
C GLN A 278 -14.08 1.72 28.50
N ARG A 279 -14.44 2.55 29.48
CA ARG A 279 -15.73 3.24 29.51
C ARG A 279 -15.95 4.16 28.31
N CYS A 280 -14.92 4.88 27.87
CA CYS A 280 -15.02 5.74 26.69
C CYS A 280 -15.24 4.95 25.40
N PHE A 281 -14.65 3.76 25.32
CA PHE A 281 -14.75 2.88 24.14
C PHE A 281 -15.90 1.88 24.21
N ASN A 282 -16.68 1.87 25.29
CA ASN A 282 -17.74 0.88 25.55
C ASN A 282 -17.25 -0.58 25.51
N LEU A 283 -16.04 -0.81 26.05
CA LEU A 283 -15.43 -2.14 26.22
C LEU A 283 -15.76 -2.76 27.58
#